data_AF-A0A1C7FFB2-F1
#
_entry.id   AF-A0A1C7FFB2-F1
#
_cell.length_a   1.000
_cell.length_b   1.000
_cell.length_c   1.000
_cell.angle_alpha   90.00
_cell.angle_beta   90.00
_cell.angle_gamma   90.00
#
_symmetry.space_group_name_H-M   'P 1'
#
loop_
_entity.id
_entity.type
_entity.pdbx_description
1 polymer ?
#
loop_
_entity_poly.entity_id
_entity_poly.type
_entity_poly.pdbx_seq_one_letter_code
_entity_poly.pdbx_strand_id
1 'polypeptide(L)'
;MMKLNSLAIAVASTLLASTSAFAAQVYSGDGTTLSVGGYVDVGIGKYGSYGEDVDVEVHQVSPRINIEGKKEIGNGITVDAKGEWALNYLEGGDTSFTTRLGYIGASHDKAGRAVVGTQWSPYYDVAGVADLPIAFANDFLYSNHNNLGSARAEKMVSYRNTLAVSSDIALSFGLGWQGKKNGYFNERESTC
;
A
#
# COMPACT_ATOMS: atom_id res chain seq x y z
N MET A 1 27.78 7.21 31.43
CA MET A 1 27.61 7.08 29.97
C MET A 1 27.48 5.60 29.66
N MET A 2 26.31 5.16 29.23
CA MET A 2 26.08 3.77 28.84
C MET A 2 25.82 3.76 27.33
N LYS A 3 26.80 3.28 26.57
CA LYS A 3 26.67 2.94 25.16
C LYS A 3 26.17 1.50 25.09
N LEU A 4 25.01 1.30 24.49
CA LEU A 4 24.54 -0.01 24.05
C LEU A 4 24.23 0.10 22.56
N ASN A 5 25.27 -0.07 21.76
CA ASN A 5 25.16 -0.36 20.33
C ASN A 5 24.77 -1.84 20.21
N SER A 6 23.50 -2.14 20.02
CA SER A 6 23.05 -3.48 19.64
C SER A 6 21.88 -3.32 18.68
N LEU A 7 22.21 -3.00 17.43
CA LEU A 7 21.32 -3.10 16.30
C LEU A 7 21.06 -4.59 16.06
N ALA A 8 20.10 -5.16 16.78
CA ALA A 8 19.60 -6.50 16.52
C ALA A 8 18.74 -6.44 15.26
N ILE A 9 19.39 -6.52 14.10
CA ILE A 9 18.74 -6.78 12.82
C ILE A 9 18.26 -8.23 12.87
N ALA A 10 17.04 -8.46 13.34
CA ALA A 10 16.34 -9.71 13.13
C ALA A 10 15.79 -9.71 11.68
N VAL A 11 16.68 -9.96 10.70
CA VAL A 11 16.25 -10.36 9.35
C VAL A 11 15.78 -11.81 9.47
N ALA A 12 14.48 -11.99 9.69
CA ALA A 12 13.85 -13.29 9.56
C ALA A 12 13.91 -13.70 8.08
N SER A 13 14.89 -14.54 7.77
CA SER A 13 15.04 -15.20 6.48
C SER A 13 13.83 -16.10 6.20
N THR A 14 13.00 -15.72 5.24
CA THR A 14 12.08 -16.62 4.54
C THR A 14 12.24 -16.42 3.04
N LEU A 15 13.34 -16.95 2.50
CA LEU A 15 13.37 -17.36 1.10
C LEU A 15 12.77 -18.76 1.05
N LEU A 16 11.70 -18.94 0.29
CA LEU A 16 11.44 -20.09 -0.60
C LEU A 16 10.04 -19.93 -1.24
N ALA A 17 10.05 -19.67 -2.55
CA ALA A 17 8.96 -19.78 -3.54
C ALA A 17 7.62 -19.05 -3.27
N SER A 18 7.33 -18.08 -4.15
CA SER A 18 6.15 -17.20 -4.24
C SER A 18 6.06 -16.12 -3.17
N THR A 19 6.19 -14.86 -3.59
CA THR A 19 5.77 -13.67 -2.82
C THR A 19 6.58 -13.30 -1.56
N SER A 20 7.91 -13.09 -1.63
CA SER A 20 8.68 -12.60 -0.48
C SER A 20 8.46 -11.10 -0.20
N ALA A 21 7.29 -10.73 0.33
CA ALA A 21 7.11 -9.45 0.99
C ALA A 21 7.87 -9.48 2.33
N PHE A 22 8.74 -8.49 2.58
CA PHE A 22 9.52 -8.41 3.82
C PHE A 22 9.33 -7.06 4.50
N ALA A 23 9.54 -7.01 5.81
CA ALA A 23 9.67 -5.78 6.59
C ALA A 23 10.69 -6.00 7.71
N ALA A 24 11.78 -5.25 7.68
CA ALA A 24 12.80 -5.22 8.71
C ALA A 24 12.54 -4.02 9.62
N GLN A 25 12.34 -4.28 10.91
CA GLN A 25 12.36 -3.22 11.91
C GLN A 25 13.80 -2.74 12.09
N VAL A 26 14.07 -1.48 11.75
CA VAL A 26 15.40 -0.88 11.81
C VAL A 26 15.61 -0.05 13.08
N TYR A 27 14.52 0.33 13.75
CA TYR A 27 14.56 0.99 15.05
C TYR A 27 13.32 0.63 15.88
N SER A 28 13.53 0.47 17.18
CA SER A 28 12.49 0.27 18.19
C SER A 28 12.94 0.84 19.53
N GLY A 29 12.13 1.72 20.12
CA GLY A 29 12.44 2.35 21.40
C GLY A 29 11.40 3.40 21.79
N ASP A 30 11.09 3.49 23.09
CA ASP A 30 10.20 4.50 23.66
C ASP A 30 8.83 4.61 22.95
N GLY A 31 8.20 3.47 22.63
CA GLY A 31 6.93 3.44 21.89
C GLY A 31 7.04 3.88 20.43
N THR A 32 8.26 3.97 19.89
CA THR A 32 8.55 4.37 18.51
C THR A 32 9.09 3.16 17.75
N THR A 33 8.62 2.96 16.53
CA THR A 33 9.16 1.94 15.62
C THR A 33 9.42 2.54 14.25
N LEU A 34 10.53 2.16 13.61
CA LEU A 34 10.78 2.44 12.19
C LEU A 34 11.06 1.12 11.49
N SER A 35 10.38 0.90 10.37
CA SER A 35 10.52 -0.31 9.56
C SER A 35 10.79 0.05 8.11
N VAL A 36 11.62 -0.75 7.46
CA VAL A 36 11.85 -0.73 6.01
C VAL A 36 11.40 -2.07 5.47
N GLY A 37 10.50 -2.05 4.50
CA GLY A 37 9.97 -3.25 3.88
C GLY A 37 9.84 -3.13 2.39
N GLY A 38 9.28 -4.16 1.77
CA GLY A 38 9.11 -4.19 0.32
C GLY A 38 8.69 -5.54 -0.21
N TYR A 39 8.61 -5.58 -1.53
CA TYR A 39 8.39 -6.76 -2.34
C TYR A 39 9.28 -6.64 -3.57
N VAL A 40 10.03 -7.69 -3.90
CA VAL A 40 10.87 -7.72 -5.10
C VAL A 40 10.59 -9.02 -5.81
N ASP A 41 10.34 -8.95 -7.12
CA ASP A 41 9.97 -10.10 -7.93
C ASP A 41 10.37 -9.90 -9.39
N VAL A 42 10.96 -10.95 -9.96
CA VAL A 42 11.38 -11.03 -11.35
C VAL A 42 10.84 -12.33 -11.92
N GLY A 43 10.15 -12.25 -13.05
CA GLY A 43 9.59 -13.38 -13.77
C GLY A 43 10.16 -13.47 -15.19
N ILE A 44 10.17 -14.68 -15.75
CA ILE A 44 10.43 -14.91 -17.17
C ILE A 44 9.15 -15.48 -17.78
N GLY A 45 8.64 -14.88 -18.84
CA GLY A 45 7.40 -15.37 -19.47
C GLY A 45 6.82 -14.42 -20.50
N LYS A 46 5.61 -14.75 -20.97
CA LYS A 46 4.80 -13.88 -21.81
C LYS A 46 3.86 -13.08 -20.91
N TYR A 47 4.05 -11.76 -20.81
CA TYR A 47 3.18 -10.85 -20.07
C TYR A 47 2.55 -9.86 -21.06
N GLY A 48 1.33 -10.15 -21.50
CA GLY A 48 0.58 -9.33 -22.45
C GLY A 48 -0.92 -9.55 -22.29
N SER A 49 -1.73 -8.75 -22.98
CA SER A 49 -3.19 -8.88 -22.94
C SER A 49 -3.66 -10.12 -23.72
N TYR A 50 -4.85 -10.61 -23.41
CA TYR A 50 -5.44 -11.73 -24.15
C TYR A 50 -5.55 -11.41 -25.65
N GLY A 51 -4.90 -12.24 -26.48
CA GLY A 51 -4.88 -12.07 -27.94
C GLY A 51 -3.65 -11.34 -28.48
N GLU A 52 -2.75 -10.85 -27.63
CA GLU A 52 -1.46 -10.30 -28.06
C GLU A 52 -0.43 -11.44 -28.25
N ASP A 53 0.31 -11.40 -29.36
CA ASP A 53 1.47 -12.27 -29.56
C ASP A 53 2.72 -11.55 -29.04
N VAL A 54 3.00 -11.75 -27.75
CA VAL A 54 4.18 -11.20 -27.08
C VAL A 54 5.28 -12.24 -26.96
N ASP A 55 6.53 -11.77 -26.96
CA ASP A 55 7.72 -12.59 -26.77
C ASP A 55 7.90 -13.03 -25.32
N VAL A 56 8.76 -14.03 -25.10
CA VAL A 56 9.19 -14.43 -23.76
C VAL A 56 10.31 -13.50 -23.32
N GLU A 57 10.06 -12.72 -22.28
CA GLU A 57 11.02 -11.73 -21.78
C GLU A 57 11.20 -11.85 -20.26
N VAL A 58 12.14 -11.06 -19.73
CA VAL A 58 12.34 -10.86 -18.30
C VAL A 58 11.50 -9.68 -17.85
N HIS A 59 10.61 -9.90 -16.88
CA HIS A 59 9.69 -8.90 -16.35
C HIS A 59 9.91 -8.69 -14.86
N GLN A 60 9.61 -7.49 -14.38
CA GLN A 60 9.48 -7.21 -12.95
C GLN A 60 8.00 -7.30 -12.58
N VAL A 61 7.68 -8.00 -11.48
CA VAL A 61 6.29 -8.26 -11.09
C VAL A 61 5.91 -7.40 -9.90
N SER A 62 5.47 -6.17 -10.17
CA SER A 62 5.00 -5.22 -9.15
C SER A 62 5.94 -5.00 -7.94
N PRO A 63 7.27 -4.85 -8.15
CA PRO A 63 8.20 -4.63 -7.05
C PRO A 63 7.96 -3.27 -6.40
N ARG A 64 8.18 -3.21 -5.08
CA ARG A 64 7.96 -2.01 -4.27
C ARG A 64 8.89 -1.98 -3.06
N ILE A 65 9.22 -0.79 -2.58
CA ILE A 65 9.86 -0.56 -1.29
C ILE A 65 9.00 0.36 -0.43
N ASN A 66 9.03 0.20 0.87
CA ASN A 66 8.32 1.06 1.80
C ASN A 66 9.13 1.35 3.07
N ILE A 67 8.81 2.48 3.68
CA ILE A 67 9.28 2.89 5.00
C ILE A 67 8.03 3.25 5.81
N GLU A 68 7.95 2.74 7.03
CA GLU A 68 6.86 3.02 7.95
C GLU A 68 7.41 3.38 9.33
N GLY A 69 7.04 4.56 9.82
CA GLY A 69 7.30 5.01 11.18
C GLY A 69 6.02 4.99 12.00
N LYS A 70 6.08 4.53 13.25
CA LYS A 70 4.98 4.59 14.22
C LYS A 70 5.46 5.16 15.53
N LYS A 71 4.60 5.91 16.21
CA LYS A 71 4.84 6.45 17.54
C LYS A 71 3.58 6.35 18.38
N GLU A 72 3.67 5.68 19.51
CA GLU A 72 2.70 5.78 20.58
C GLU A 72 2.89 7.12 21.30
N ILE A 73 1.82 7.91 21.35
CA ILE A 73 1.83 9.25 21.98
C ILE A 73 1.03 9.29 23.29
N GLY A 74 0.53 8.14 23.74
CA GLY A 74 -0.25 7.99 24.97
C GLY A 74 -1.76 8.05 24.75
N ASN A 75 -2.52 7.78 25.82
CA ASN A 75 -3.99 7.74 25.82
C ASN A 75 -4.60 6.83 24.76
N GLY A 76 -3.93 5.72 24.45
CA GLY A 76 -4.37 4.77 23.42
C GLY A 76 -4.26 5.29 21.99
N ILE A 77 -3.44 6.33 21.74
CA ILE A 77 -3.21 6.90 20.41
C ILE A 77 -1.84 6.51 19.87
N THR A 78 -1.82 6.00 18.65
CA THR A 78 -0.63 5.77 17.84
C THR A 78 -0.70 6.61 16.57
N VAL A 79 0.34 7.39 16.30
CA VAL A 79 0.52 8.07 15.01
C VAL A 79 1.48 7.30 14.13
N ASP A 80 1.24 7.31 12.83
CA ASP A 80 2.05 6.61 11.86
C ASP A 80 2.25 7.41 10.58
N ALA A 81 3.37 7.18 9.91
CA ALA A 81 3.65 7.74 8.60
C ALA A 81 4.21 6.63 7.70
N LYS A 82 3.71 6.54 6.47
CA LYS A 82 4.16 5.54 5.49
C LYS A 82 4.46 6.19 4.16
N GLY A 83 5.61 5.83 3.60
CA GLY A 83 5.92 5.97 2.18
C GLY A 83 6.08 4.60 1.53
N GLU A 84 5.45 4.38 0.39
CA GLU A 84 5.64 3.19 -0.45
C GLU A 84 5.85 3.62 -1.89
N TRP A 85 6.83 3.05 -2.57
CA TRP A 85 7.20 3.36 -3.95
C TRP A 85 7.26 2.08 -4.78
N ALA A 86 6.69 2.13 -5.98
CA ALA A 86 6.91 1.12 -7.01
C ALA A 86 8.32 1.31 -7.57
N LEU A 87 8.98 0.20 -7.89
CA LEU A 87 10.31 0.16 -8.46
C LEU A 87 10.21 -0.18 -9.95
N ASN A 88 10.95 0.55 -10.79
CA ASN A 88 11.30 0.08 -12.13
C ASN A 88 12.82 -0.11 -12.21
N TYR A 89 13.31 -1.32 -11.94
CA TYR A 89 14.74 -1.62 -11.91
C TYR A 89 15.25 -2.39 -13.14
N LEU A 90 14.36 -2.81 -14.05
CA LEU A 90 14.78 -3.47 -15.30
C LEU A 90 15.04 -2.44 -16.41
N GLU A 91 14.19 -1.43 -16.53
CA GLU A 91 14.30 -0.41 -17.59
C GLU A 91 14.89 0.92 -17.07
N GLY A 92 14.65 1.23 -15.79
CA GLY A 92 15.10 2.47 -15.16
C GLY A 92 14.38 3.73 -15.66
N GLY A 93 15.06 4.89 -15.61
CA GLY A 93 14.55 6.19 -16.07
C GLY A 93 13.82 7.03 -15.01
N ASP A 94 13.15 8.10 -15.44
CA ASP A 94 12.48 9.08 -14.56
C ASP A 94 11.37 8.45 -13.69
N THR A 95 10.84 7.30 -14.11
CA THR A 95 9.81 6.53 -13.41
C THR A 95 10.37 5.35 -12.61
N SER A 96 11.68 5.31 -12.36
CA SER A 96 12.32 4.27 -11.54
C SER A 96 11.72 4.14 -10.14
N PHE A 97 11.21 5.26 -9.59
CA PHE A 97 10.53 5.31 -8.29
C PHE A 97 9.24 6.12 -8.41
N THR A 98 8.09 5.45 -8.38
CA THR A 98 6.78 6.12 -8.40
C THR A 98 6.05 5.91 -7.07
N THR A 99 5.52 6.98 -6.49
CA THR A 99 4.81 6.90 -5.21
C THR A 99 3.53 6.06 -5.35
N ARG A 100 3.43 5.03 -4.51
CA ARG A 100 2.23 4.21 -4.36
C ARG A 100 1.40 4.63 -3.17
N LEU A 101 2.02 4.79 -2.01
CA LEU A 101 1.39 5.27 -0.78
C LEU A 101 2.27 6.36 -0.16
N GLY A 102 1.63 7.34 0.46
CA GLY A 102 2.29 8.48 1.08
C GLY A 102 1.30 9.16 2.02
N TYR A 103 1.30 8.77 3.29
CA TYR A 103 0.28 9.24 4.23
C TYR A 103 0.81 9.38 5.66
N ILE A 104 0.07 10.16 6.45
CA ILE A 104 0.14 10.17 7.91
C ILE A 104 -1.21 9.70 8.43
N GLY A 105 -1.20 8.92 9.49
CA GLY A 105 -2.39 8.46 10.17
C GLY A 105 -2.30 8.58 11.69
N ALA A 106 -3.46 8.54 12.32
CA ALA A 106 -3.63 8.43 13.74
C ALA A 106 -4.68 7.35 14.02
N SER A 107 -4.33 6.42 14.88
CA SER A 107 -5.20 5.32 15.31
C SER A 107 -5.41 5.44 16.81
N HIS A 108 -6.64 5.22 17.25
CA HIS A 108 -6.99 5.11 18.66
C HIS A 108 -7.64 3.74 18.90
N ASP A 109 -7.30 3.10 20.03
CA ASP A 109 -7.80 1.78 20.45
C ASP A 109 -9.32 1.56 20.35
N LYS A 110 -10.12 2.64 20.38
CA LYS A 110 -11.59 2.60 20.36
C LYS A 110 -12.21 3.62 19.41
N ALA A 111 -11.57 4.78 19.24
CA ALA A 111 -12.09 5.84 18.39
C ALA A 111 -11.75 5.63 16.90
N GLY A 112 -11.14 4.51 16.52
CA GLY A 112 -10.87 4.18 15.12
C GLY A 112 -9.62 4.89 14.59
N ARG A 113 -9.60 5.12 13.28
CA ARG A 113 -8.41 5.58 12.57
C ARG A 113 -8.74 6.70 11.59
N ALA A 114 -7.99 7.79 11.65
CA ALA A 114 -8.00 8.87 10.66
C ALA A 114 -6.68 8.89 9.87
N VAL A 115 -6.76 9.15 8.56
CA VAL A 115 -5.60 9.12 7.66
C VAL A 115 -5.69 10.22 6.63
N VAL A 116 -4.57 10.90 6.37
CA VAL A 116 -4.44 11.94 5.35
C VAL A 116 -3.28 11.63 4.42
N GLY A 117 -3.54 11.67 3.10
CA GLY A 117 -2.51 11.51 2.08
C GLY A 117 -2.94 10.62 0.93
N THR A 118 -1.96 10.01 0.26
CA THR A 118 -2.17 8.93 -0.72
C THR A 118 -2.21 7.59 -0.02
N GLN A 119 -3.37 6.95 -0.04
CA GLN A 119 -3.70 5.80 0.81
C GLN A 119 -4.66 4.84 0.09
N TRP A 120 -4.90 3.66 0.62
CA TRP A 120 -6.01 2.83 0.19
C TRP A 120 -7.35 3.47 0.59
N SER A 121 -8.31 3.50 -0.33
CA SER A 121 -9.63 4.09 -0.09
C SER A 121 -10.53 3.16 0.74
N PRO A 122 -11.54 3.69 1.43
CA PRO A 122 -12.56 2.85 2.09
C PRO A 122 -13.32 1.92 1.12
N TYR A 123 -13.43 2.29 -0.16
CA TYR A 123 -14.02 1.42 -1.18
C TYR A 123 -13.17 0.16 -1.38
N TYR A 124 -11.84 0.31 -1.38
CA TYR A 124 -10.91 -0.79 -1.53
C TYR A 124 -10.93 -1.78 -0.36
N ASP A 125 -11.38 -1.35 0.83
CA ASP A 125 -11.56 -2.27 1.98
C ASP A 125 -12.56 -3.40 1.66
N VAL A 126 -13.50 -3.15 0.74
CA VAL A 126 -14.47 -4.15 0.26
C VAL A 126 -14.00 -4.75 -1.07
N ALA A 127 -13.62 -3.92 -2.04
CA ALA A 127 -13.30 -4.40 -3.38
C ALA A 127 -12.00 -5.22 -3.44
N GLY A 128 -11.04 -4.93 -2.54
CA GLY A 128 -9.75 -5.60 -2.47
C GLY A 128 -9.83 -7.06 -2.02
N VAL A 129 -10.97 -7.52 -1.47
CA VAL A 129 -11.14 -8.95 -1.12
C VAL A 129 -11.09 -9.87 -2.35
N ALA A 130 -11.40 -9.32 -3.53
CA ALA A 130 -11.31 -10.02 -4.80
C ALA A 130 -9.98 -9.77 -5.55
N ASP A 131 -9.10 -8.90 -5.03
CA ASP A 131 -7.83 -8.52 -5.66
C ASP A 131 -6.67 -9.37 -5.14
N LEU A 132 -6.72 -10.67 -5.46
CA LEU A 132 -5.79 -11.69 -4.94
C LEU A 132 -4.59 -11.99 -5.87
N PRO A 133 -4.74 -12.03 -7.22
CA PRO A 133 -3.61 -12.30 -8.10
C PRO A 133 -2.73 -11.05 -8.28
N ILE A 134 -1.43 -11.16 -8.01
CA ILE A 134 -0.49 -10.03 -8.18
C ILE A 134 -0.20 -9.72 -9.67
N ALA A 135 -0.27 -10.73 -10.54
CA ALA A 135 0.05 -10.61 -11.97
C ALA A 135 -1.18 -10.37 -12.86
N PHE A 136 -2.38 -10.70 -12.37
CA PHE A 136 -3.65 -10.62 -13.10
C PHE A 136 -4.69 -9.93 -12.21
N ALA A 137 -4.36 -8.71 -11.78
CA ALA A 137 -5.19 -7.92 -10.89
C ALA A 137 -6.55 -7.57 -11.53
N ASN A 138 -7.48 -7.09 -10.72
CA ASN A 138 -8.72 -6.53 -11.25
C ASN A 138 -8.45 -5.16 -11.90
N ASP A 139 -8.16 -5.13 -13.21
CA ASP A 139 -7.79 -3.90 -13.93
C ASP A 139 -8.78 -2.74 -13.75
N PHE A 140 -10.08 -3.04 -13.60
CA PHE A 140 -11.10 -2.02 -13.38
C PHE A 140 -10.92 -1.26 -12.05
N LEU A 141 -10.36 -1.89 -11.01
CA LEU A 141 -10.10 -1.23 -9.72
C LEU A 141 -9.00 -0.18 -9.86
N TYR A 142 -8.06 -0.39 -10.79
CA TYR A 142 -6.89 0.45 -10.96
C TYR A 142 -7.06 1.51 -12.06
N SER A 143 -8.11 1.44 -12.87
CA SER A 143 -8.43 2.51 -13.82
C SER A 143 -8.78 3.82 -13.11
N ASN A 144 -7.96 4.86 -13.31
CA ASN A 144 -8.08 6.19 -12.69
C ASN A 144 -8.25 6.16 -11.15
N HIS A 145 -7.72 5.12 -10.51
CA HIS A 145 -8.02 4.83 -9.10
C HIS A 145 -7.64 5.97 -8.17
N ASN A 146 -6.52 6.64 -8.45
CA ASN A 146 -6.01 7.74 -7.66
C ASN A 146 -7.04 8.88 -7.53
N ASN A 147 -7.79 9.15 -8.60
CA ASN A 147 -8.81 10.19 -8.65
C ASN A 147 -10.16 9.73 -8.11
N LEU A 148 -10.60 8.53 -8.49
CA LEU A 148 -11.92 8.00 -8.15
C LEU A 148 -11.99 7.36 -6.76
N GLY A 149 -10.83 6.98 -6.21
CA GLY A 149 -10.75 6.20 -4.98
C GLY A 149 -11.30 4.78 -5.14
N SER A 150 -11.26 4.17 -6.33
CA SER A 150 -11.62 2.76 -6.55
C SER A 150 -10.58 1.78 -6.02
N ALA A 151 -9.35 2.25 -5.81
CA ALA A 151 -8.27 1.51 -5.15
C ALA A 151 -7.45 2.43 -4.23
N ARG A 152 -6.24 2.83 -4.63
CA ARG A 152 -5.52 3.90 -3.92
C ARG A 152 -6.14 5.25 -4.28
N ALA A 153 -6.25 6.14 -3.31
CA ALA A 153 -6.81 7.47 -3.43
C ALA A 153 -5.76 8.50 -3.00
N GLU A 154 -5.39 9.44 -3.89
CA GLU A 154 -4.43 10.49 -3.53
C GLU A 154 -5.10 11.70 -2.88
N LYS A 155 -4.41 12.37 -1.96
CA LYS A 155 -4.90 13.58 -1.28
C LYS A 155 -6.25 13.35 -0.61
N MET A 156 -6.46 12.15 -0.07
CA MET A 156 -7.68 11.76 0.63
C MET A 156 -7.53 12.02 2.12
N VAL A 157 -8.62 12.48 2.75
CA VAL A 157 -8.84 12.34 4.20
C VAL A 157 -9.81 11.18 4.37
N SER A 158 -9.48 10.23 5.24
CA SER A 158 -10.36 9.09 5.53
C SER A 158 -10.48 8.85 7.03
N TYR A 159 -11.60 8.23 7.41
CA TYR A 159 -11.85 7.74 8.76
C TYR A 159 -12.43 6.34 8.69
N ARG A 160 -11.96 5.44 9.55
CA ARG A 160 -12.42 4.05 9.67
C ARG A 160 -12.65 3.70 11.13
N ASN A 161 -13.71 2.95 11.42
CA ASN A 161 -13.94 2.40 12.76
C ASN A 161 -14.72 1.07 12.68
N THR A 162 -14.61 0.28 13.74
CA THR A 162 -15.32 -0.97 13.92
C THR A 162 -16.14 -0.91 15.21
N LEU A 163 -17.44 -1.13 15.10
CA LEU A 163 -18.38 -1.18 16.21
C LEU A 163 -18.64 -2.63 16.57
N ALA A 164 -18.28 -3.04 17.79
CA ALA A 164 -18.73 -4.31 18.33
C ALA A 164 -20.23 -4.20 18.67
N VAL A 165 -21.07 -4.97 17.97
CA VAL A 165 -22.53 -5.01 18.17
C VAL A 165 -22.87 -6.06 19.23
N SER A 166 -22.12 -7.17 19.26
CA SER A 166 -22.17 -8.21 20.29
C SER A 166 -20.77 -8.85 20.46
N SER A 167 -20.66 -9.92 21.25
CA SER A 167 -19.42 -10.72 21.35
C SER A 167 -18.97 -11.30 20.01
N ASP A 168 -19.92 -11.58 19.11
CA ASP A 168 -19.68 -12.36 17.89
C ASP A 168 -19.91 -11.55 16.60
N ILE A 169 -20.40 -10.31 16.73
CA ILE A 169 -20.76 -9.46 15.59
C ILE A 169 -20.06 -8.12 15.73
N ALA A 170 -19.31 -7.75 14.69
CA ALA A 170 -18.72 -6.44 14.53
C ALA A 170 -19.13 -5.82 13.19
N LEU A 171 -19.35 -4.50 13.18
CA LEU A 171 -19.64 -3.71 12.00
C LEU A 171 -18.50 -2.73 11.74
N SER A 172 -17.76 -2.94 10.66
CA SER A 172 -16.74 -2.00 10.20
C SER A 172 -17.32 -1.02 9.18
N PHE A 173 -16.93 0.24 9.28
CA PHE A 173 -17.29 1.27 8.31
C PHE A 173 -16.11 2.19 8.03
N GLY A 174 -16.13 2.79 6.84
CA GLY A 174 -15.12 3.75 6.41
C GLY A 174 -15.74 4.88 5.60
N LEU A 175 -15.24 6.08 5.81
CA LEU A 175 -15.63 7.30 5.11
C LEU A 175 -14.37 7.94 4.53
N GLY A 176 -14.46 8.42 3.29
CA GLY A 176 -13.34 9.05 2.60
C GLY A 176 -13.81 10.29 1.85
N TRP A 177 -12.98 11.33 1.86
CA TRP A 177 -13.21 12.55 1.09
C TRP A 177 -11.93 12.92 0.33
N GLN A 178 -12.10 13.26 -0.95
CA GLN A 178 -11.07 13.82 -1.81
C GLN A 178 -11.54 15.15 -2.37
N GLY A 179 -10.64 16.14 -2.35
CA GLY A 179 -10.89 17.41 -3.01
C GLY A 179 -10.97 17.26 -4.53
N LYS A 180 -11.56 18.26 -5.20
CA LYS A 180 -11.64 18.32 -6.66
C LYS A 180 -10.23 18.17 -7.27
N LYS A 181 -10.12 17.30 -8.27
CA LYS A 181 -8.93 17.16 -9.10
C LYS A 181 -9.22 17.68 -10.50
N ASN A 182 -8.26 18.40 -11.07
CA ASN A 182 -8.31 18.82 -12.46
C ASN A 182 -7.50 17.79 -13.27
N GLY A 183 -8.16 16.74 -13.78
CA GLY A 183 -7.51 15.70 -14.57
C GLY A 183 -8.39 14.49 -14.89
N TYR A 184 -8.72 14.35 -16.18
CA TYR A 184 -9.22 13.16 -16.91
C TYR A 184 -10.57 12.55 -16.51
N PHE A 185 -11.64 13.30 -16.79
CA PHE A 185 -12.79 12.72 -17.49
C PHE A 185 -12.65 13.07 -18.98
N ASN A 186 -11.63 12.54 -19.66
CA ASN A 186 -11.63 12.59 -21.12
C ASN A 186 -12.17 11.24 -21.61
N GLU A 187 -13.40 11.33 -22.11
CA GLU A 187 -14.04 10.55 -23.15
C GLU A 187 -13.63 9.08 -23.29
N ARG A 188 -14.64 8.22 -23.17
CA ARG A 188 -14.69 6.95 -23.87
C ARG A 188 -14.20 7.16 -25.30
N GLU A 189 -12.99 6.69 -25.61
CA GLU A 189 -12.68 6.28 -26.96
C GLU A 189 -13.61 5.09 -27.24
N SER A 190 -14.75 5.45 -27.78
CA SER A 190 -15.72 4.56 -28.37
C SER A 190 -15.18 4.31 -29.77
N THR A 191 -14.20 3.42 -29.91
CA THR A 191 -13.87 2.87 -31.22
C THR A 191 -14.82 1.71 -31.47
N CYS A 192 -15.80 1.99 -32.34
CA CYS A 192 -16.48 1.00 -33.14
C CYS A 192 -15.48 0.33 -34.09
#